data_AF-R6QY20-F1
#
_entry.id   AF-R6QY20-F1
#
_cell.length_a   1.000
_cell.length_b   1.000
_cell.length_c   1.000
_cell.angle_alpha   90.00
_cell.angle_beta   90.00
_cell.angle_gamma   90.00
#
_symmetry.space_group_name_H-M   'P 1'
#
loop_
_entity.id
_entity.type
_entity.pdbx_description
1 polymer ?
#
loop_
_entity_poly.entity_id
_entity_poly.type
_entity_poly.pdbx_seq_one_letter_code
_entity_poly.pdbx_strand_id
1 'polypeptide(L)'
;MKRKNIFHSPIKYLILFILGIVIAFSIILMRGFNLVSVADGFFISGAIFLFLGILSCLNFLGAFDTFSYSFYYIKNSYSKNKENIDMYNYKQNKLIKRSKSNISFTPYLIVGLVYLIVSLVFYIVLKYNI
;
A
#
# COMPACT_ATOMS: atom_id res chain seq x y z
N MET A 1 -24.72 -4.07 11.41
CA MET A 1 -23.33 -3.88 10.93
C MET A 1 -22.54 -5.16 11.15
N LYS A 2 -22.27 -5.96 10.10
CA LYS A 2 -21.39 -7.13 10.23
C LYS A 2 -19.95 -6.62 10.37
N ARG A 3 -19.28 -6.96 11.48
CA ARG A 3 -17.83 -6.72 11.66
C ARG A 3 -17.10 -7.48 10.54
N LYS A 4 -16.68 -6.76 9.49
CA LYS A 4 -15.76 -7.31 8.49
C LYS A 4 -14.43 -7.51 9.21
N ASN A 5 -14.01 -8.77 9.35
CA ASN A 5 -12.73 -9.12 9.94
C ASN A 5 -11.62 -8.26 9.32
N ILE A 6 -10.98 -7.45 10.15
CA ILE A 6 -9.88 -6.55 9.80
C ILE A 6 -8.64 -7.37 9.35
N PHE A 7 -8.62 -8.66 9.73
CA PHE A 7 -7.69 -9.65 9.24
C PHE A 7 -8.22 -10.30 7.95
N HIS A 8 -7.69 -9.85 6.82
CA HIS A 8 -7.77 -10.58 5.56
C HIS A 8 -7.05 -11.92 5.65
N SER A 9 -7.36 -12.81 4.69
CA SER A 9 -6.74 -14.14 4.60
C SER A 9 -5.22 -14.06 4.83
N PRO A 10 -4.65 -14.87 5.74
CA PRO A 10 -3.22 -14.86 6.09
C PRO A 10 -2.31 -15.02 4.86
N ILE A 11 -2.85 -15.61 3.80
CA ILE A 11 -2.22 -15.75 2.49
C ILE A 11 -1.73 -14.40 1.93
N LYS A 12 -2.50 -13.31 2.09
CA LYS A 12 -2.08 -11.98 1.58
C LYS A 12 -0.84 -11.44 2.28
N TYR A 13 -0.75 -11.65 3.59
CA TYR A 13 0.41 -11.25 4.38
C TYR A 13 1.65 -12.03 3.93
N LEU A 14 1.49 -13.35 3.75
CA LEU A 14 2.57 -14.22 3.30
C LEU A 14 3.06 -13.85 1.89
N ILE A 15 2.14 -13.59 0.94
CA ILE A 15 2.50 -13.17 -0.42
C ILE A 15 3.29 -11.84 -0.39
N LEU A 16 2.81 -10.84 0.35
CA LEU A 16 3.50 -9.55 0.44
C LEU A 16 4.85 -9.67 1.15
N PHE A 17 4.94 -10.53 2.15
CA PHE A 17 6.19 -10.82 2.84
C PHE A 17 7.22 -11.43 1.86
N ILE A 18 6.85 -12.48 1.11
CA ILE A 18 7.74 -13.07 0.10
C ILE A 18 8.17 -12.03 -0.94
N LEU A 19 7.22 -11.23 -1.44
CA LEU A 19 7.52 -10.17 -2.41
C LEU A 19 8.50 -9.15 -1.83
N GLY A 20 8.36 -8.81 -0.55
CA GLY A 20 9.31 -7.98 0.19
C GLY A 20 10.70 -8.56 0.24
N ILE A 21 10.83 -9.86 0.51
CA ILE A 21 12.13 -10.55 0.54
C ILE A 21 12.78 -10.45 -0.84
N VAL A 22 12.03 -10.69 -1.91
CA VAL A 22 12.54 -10.61 -3.29
C VAL A 22 13.07 -9.20 -3.60
N ILE A 23 12.34 -8.15 -3.21
CA ILE A 23 12.78 -6.75 -3.40
C ILE A 23 14.02 -6.44 -2.54
N ALA A 24 14.03 -6.82 -1.26
CA ALA A 24 15.17 -6.57 -0.39
C ALA A 24 16.42 -7.31 -0.90
N PHE A 25 16.25 -8.56 -1.33
CA PHE A 25 17.33 -9.39 -1.84
C PHE A 25 17.89 -8.87 -3.17
N SER A 26 17.04 -8.38 -4.08
CA SER A 26 17.52 -7.77 -5.32
C SER A 26 18.37 -6.52 -5.06
N ILE A 27 17.98 -5.70 -4.08
CA ILE A 27 18.77 -4.53 -3.65
C ILE A 27 20.12 -4.96 -3.05
N ILE A 28 20.13 -5.99 -2.22
CA ILE A 28 21.37 -6.53 -1.63
C ILE A 28 22.31 -7.06 -2.72
N LEU A 29 21.79 -7.80 -3.71
CA LEU A 29 22.57 -8.30 -4.84
C LEU A 29 23.21 -7.15 -5.65
N MET A 30 22.47 -6.07 -5.87
CA MET A 30 22.97 -4.91 -6.62
C MET A 30 24.04 -4.11 -5.87
N ARG A 31 23.99 -4.08 -4.53
CA ARG A 31 24.89 -3.27 -3.68
C ARG A 31 26.01 -4.07 -3.02
N GLY A 32 25.99 -5.39 -3.13
CA GLY A 32 26.94 -6.31 -2.49
C GLY A 32 26.51 -6.72 -1.08
N PHE A 33 27.02 -7.87 -0.63
CA PHE A 33 26.64 -8.53 0.63
C PHE A 33 27.34 -7.91 1.85
N ASN A 34 26.93 -6.69 2.21
CA ASN A 34 27.40 -5.99 3.41
C ASN A 34 26.22 -5.68 4.34
N LEU A 35 26.47 -5.50 5.64
CA LEU A 35 25.42 -5.19 6.63
C LEU A 35 24.64 -3.90 6.30
N VAL A 36 25.31 -2.90 5.70
CA VAL A 36 24.66 -1.67 5.18
C VAL A 36 23.62 -2.02 4.11
N SER A 37 24.00 -2.85 3.14
CA SER A 37 23.11 -3.25 2.04
C SER A 37 21.91 -4.05 2.54
N VAL A 38 22.08 -4.88 3.58
CA VAL A 38 20.99 -5.60 4.23
C VAL A 38 20.03 -4.61 4.89
N ALA A 39 20.54 -3.70 5.72
CA ALA A 39 19.72 -2.68 6.40
C ALA A 39 18.93 -1.83 5.40
N ASP A 40 19.58 -1.36 4.33
CA ASP A 40 18.96 -0.54 3.29
C ASP A 40 17.95 -1.33 2.44
N GLY A 41 18.23 -2.60 2.12
CA GLY A 41 17.31 -3.46 1.36
C GLY A 41 15.99 -3.67 2.12
N PHE A 42 16.07 -3.98 3.41
CA PHE A 42 14.89 -4.09 4.28
C PHE A 42 14.19 -2.74 4.48
N PHE A 43 14.94 -1.64 4.60
CA PHE A 43 14.37 -0.29 4.73
C PHE A 43 13.53 0.07 3.50
N ILE A 44 14.12 -0.04 2.31
CA ILE A 44 13.48 0.35 1.05
C ILE A 44 12.24 -0.53 0.80
N SER A 45 12.34 -1.84 0.99
CA SER A 45 11.19 -2.74 0.85
C SER A 45 10.07 -2.38 1.85
N GLY A 46 10.42 -2.13 3.11
CA GLY A 46 9.47 -1.71 4.14
C GLY A 46 8.80 -0.38 3.82
N ALA A 47 9.59 0.62 3.39
CA ALA A 47 9.12 1.95 3.02
C ALA A 47 8.14 1.90 1.84
N ILE A 48 8.43 1.09 0.81
CA ILE A 48 7.52 0.90 -0.33
C ILE A 48 6.17 0.36 0.14
N PHE A 49 6.16 -0.69 0.97
CA PHE A 49 4.90 -1.26 1.45
C PHE A 49 4.14 -0.32 2.38
N LEU A 50 4.84 0.39 3.26
CA LEU A 50 4.21 1.40 4.11
C LEU A 50 3.58 2.51 3.29
N PHE A 51 4.30 3.02 2.29
CA PHE A 51 3.79 4.04 1.38
C PHE A 51 2.55 3.56 0.63
N LEU A 52 2.58 2.35 0.04
CA LEU A 52 1.42 1.75 -0.63
C LEU A 52 0.25 1.51 0.34
N GLY A 53 0.52 1.11 1.57
CA GLY A 53 -0.47 0.91 2.62
C GLY A 53 -1.15 2.22 3.02
N ILE A 54 -0.37 3.29 3.23
CA ILE A 54 -0.89 4.64 3.52
C ILE A 54 -1.70 5.16 2.33
N LEU A 55 -1.18 5.03 1.11
CA LEU A 55 -1.87 5.48 -0.10
C LEU A 55 -3.21 4.75 -0.28
N SER A 56 -3.23 3.44 -0.02
CA SER A 56 -4.45 2.62 -0.03
C SER A 56 -5.44 3.05 1.07
N CYS A 57 -4.94 3.37 2.26
CA CYS A 57 -5.74 3.91 3.37
C CYS A 57 -6.37 5.26 2.99
N LEU A 58 -5.58 6.21 2.48
CA LEU A 58 -6.07 7.51 2.02
C LEU A 58 -7.11 7.37 0.90
N ASN A 59 -6.90 6.44 -0.04
CA ASN A 59 -7.87 6.15 -1.08
C ASN A 59 -9.18 5.54 -0.52
N PHE A 60 -9.09 4.69 0.51
CA PHE A 60 -10.25 4.17 1.22
C PHE A 60 -11.02 5.28 1.95
N LEU A 61 -10.30 6.23 2.56
CA LEU A 61 -10.89 7.41 3.21
C LEU A 61 -11.46 8.45 2.23
N GLY A 62 -11.18 8.30 0.93
CA GLY A 62 -11.73 9.18 -0.11
C GLY A 62 -10.89 10.42 -0.42
N ALA A 63 -9.63 10.48 0.02
CA ALA A 63 -8.72 11.59 -0.26
C ALA A 63 -8.58 11.88 -1.78
N PHE A 64 -8.70 10.85 -2.61
CA PHE A 64 -8.59 10.95 -4.08
C PHE A 64 -9.94 11.00 -4.82
N ASP A 65 -11.07 11.19 -4.11
CA ASP A 65 -12.39 11.13 -4.75
C ASP A 65 -12.67 12.29 -5.69
N THR A 66 -12.26 13.50 -5.32
CA THR A 66 -12.41 14.67 -6.18
C THR A 66 -11.60 14.51 -7.46
N PHE A 67 -10.33 14.11 -7.37
CA PHE A 67 -9.48 13.84 -8.54
C PHE A 67 -10.09 12.77 -9.43
N SER A 68 -10.56 11.66 -8.85
CA SER A 68 -11.21 10.58 -9.60
C SER A 68 -12.49 11.06 -10.32
N TYR A 69 -13.25 11.95 -9.69
CA TYR A 69 -14.44 12.53 -10.28
C TYR A 69 -14.10 13.43 -11.46
N SER A 70 -13.07 14.28 -11.35
CA SER A 70 -12.61 15.12 -12.46
C SER A 70 -12.20 14.29 -13.67
N PHE A 71 -11.46 13.19 -13.47
CA PHE A 71 -11.13 12.26 -14.57
C PHE A 71 -12.35 11.56 -15.14
N TYR A 72 -13.31 11.14 -14.30
CA TYR A 72 -14.58 10.57 -14.76
C TYR A 72 -15.37 11.58 -15.61
N TYR A 73 -15.46 12.83 -15.17
CA TYR A 73 -16.17 13.90 -15.87
C TYR A 73 -15.52 14.22 -17.22
N ILE A 74 -14.19 14.35 -17.26
CA ILE A 74 -13.44 14.55 -18.52
C ILE A 74 -13.71 13.39 -19.47
N LYS A 75 -13.53 12.14 -19.02
CA LYS A 75 -13.76 10.95 -19.84
C LYS A 75 -15.21 10.90 -20.38
N ASN A 76 -16.19 11.20 -19.53
CA ASN A 76 -17.59 11.18 -19.90
C ASN A 76 -17.98 12.32 -20.86
N SER A 77 -17.30 13.47 -20.78
CA SER A 77 -17.51 14.61 -21.69
C SER A 77 -17.22 14.27 -23.16
N TYR A 78 -16.28 13.34 -23.40
CA TYR A 78 -15.95 12.82 -24.74
C TYR A 78 -16.75 11.56 -25.13
N SER A 79 -17.61 11.04 -24.25
CA SER A 79 -18.44 9.87 -24.53
C SER A 79 -19.67 10.25 -25.36
N LYS A 80 -20.04 9.40 -26.33
CA LYS A 80 -21.32 9.53 -27.05
C LYS A 80 -22.54 9.30 -26.14
N ASN A 81 -22.37 8.46 -25.11
CA ASN A 81 -23.38 8.20 -24.09
C ASN A 81 -22.96 8.95 -22.81
N LYS A 82 -23.38 10.21 -22.68
CA LYS A 82 -23.08 11.04 -21.52
C LYS A 82 -23.95 10.62 -20.34
N GLU A 83 -23.34 10.10 -19.29
CA GLU A 83 -24.01 9.90 -18.01
C GLU A 83 -23.86 11.16 -17.15
N ASN A 84 -24.93 11.92 -16.90
CA ASN A 84 -24.88 13.05 -15.97
C ASN A 84 -24.94 12.52 -14.53
N ILE A 85 -23.78 12.20 -13.96
CA ILE A 85 -23.65 11.84 -12.54
C ILE A 85 -23.04 13.02 -11.78
N ASP A 86 -23.81 13.57 -10.85
CA ASP A 86 -23.34 14.60 -9.93
C ASP A 86 -22.25 14.07 -9.00
N MET A 87 -21.35 14.96 -8.57
CA MET A 87 -20.26 14.64 -7.64
C MET A 87 -20.77 13.96 -6.36
N TYR A 88 -21.93 14.39 -5.85
CA TYR A 88 -22.57 13.79 -4.69
C TYR A 88 -22.93 12.32 -4.94
N ASN A 89 -23.66 12.03 -6.02
CA ASN A 89 -24.04 10.67 -6.40
C ASN A 89 -22.82 9.80 -6.70
N TYR A 90 -21.79 10.36 -7.33
CA TYR A 90 -20.52 9.68 -7.56
C TYR A 90 -19.83 9.26 -6.25
N LYS A 91 -19.76 10.17 -5.27
CA LYS A 91 -19.20 9.87 -3.94
C LYS A 91 -20.00 8.79 -3.22
N GLN A 92 -21.33 8.89 -3.22
CA GLN A 92 -22.19 7.89 -2.59
C GLN A 92 -22.02 6.50 -3.22
N ASN A 93 -21.97 6.42 -4.55
CA ASN A 93 -21.71 5.18 -5.26
C ASN A 93 -20.33 4.58 -4.90
N LYS A 94 -19.30 5.42 -4.74
CA LYS A 94 -17.98 4.97 -4.28
C LYS A 94 -18.00 4.47 -2.84
N LEU A 95 -18.70 5.15 -1.92
CA LEU A 95 -18.83 4.71 -0.53
C LEU A 95 -19.51 3.34 -0.44
N ILE A 96 -20.57 3.11 -1.22
CA ILE A 96 -21.24 1.80 -1.32
C ILE A 96 -20.28 0.74 -1.90
N LYS A 97 -19.48 1.09 -2.91
CA LYS A 97 -18.48 0.18 -3.47
C LYS A 97 -17.39 -0.17 -2.44
N ARG A 98 -16.93 0.79 -1.64
CA ARG A 98 -15.93 0.56 -0.58
C ARG A 98 -16.48 -0.29 0.57
N SER A 99 -17.72 -0.06 0.97
CA SER A 99 -18.36 -0.85 2.03
C SER A 99 -18.56 -2.32 1.59
N LYS A 100 -18.77 -2.55 0.29
CA LYS A 100 -18.83 -3.89 -0.31
C LYS A 100 -17.44 -4.49 -0.57
N SER A 101 -16.44 -3.70 -0.96
CA SER A 101 -15.11 -4.21 -1.28
C SER A 101 -14.37 -4.73 -0.06
N ASN A 102 -13.43 -5.66 -0.31
CA ASN A 102 -12.50 -6.18 0.67
C ASN A 102 -11.11 -5.56 0.47
N ILE A 103 -11.04 -4.26 0.13
CA ILE A 103 -9.76 -3.57 0.00
C ILE A 103 -9.09 -3.57 1.38
N SER A 104 -7.87 -4.11 1.42
CA SER A 104 -7.11 -4.37 2.63
C SER A 104 -5.84 -3.57 2.59
N PHE A 105 -5.83 -2.39 3.20
CA PHE A 105 -4.60 -1.63 3.41
C PHE A 105 -3.75 -2.23 4.54
N THR A 106 -4.37 -3.00 5.44
CA THR A 106 -3.74 -3.60 6.63
C THR A 106 -2.54 -4.50 6.33
N PRO A 107 -2.52 -5.38 5.31
CA PRO A 107 -1.36 -6.23 5.05
C PRO A 107 -0.13 -5.44 4.63
N TYR A 108 -0.30 -4.39 3.82
CA TYR A 108 0.79 -3.53 3.40
C TYR A 108 1.41 -2.76 4.57
N LEU A 109 0.58 -2.22 5.47
CA LEU A 109 1.06 -1.51 6.66
C LEU A 109 1.81 -2.43 7.62
N ILE A 110 1.25 -3.61 7.91
CA ILE A 110 1.85 -4.56 8.86
C ILE A 110 3.16 -5.12 8.30
N VAL A 111 3.17 -5.58 7.05
CA VAL A 111 4.40 -6.10 6.42
C VAL A 111 5.44 -4.99 6.31
N GLY A 112 5.05 -3.78 5.87
CA GLY A 112 5.96 -2.64 5.81
C GLY A 112 6.60 -2.30 7.16
N LEU A 113 5.81 -2.28 8.23
CA LEU A 113 6.30 -2.06 9.59
C LEU A 113 7.29 -3.15 10.05
N VAL A 114 7.00 -4.42 9.78
CA VAL A 114 7.91 -5.52 10.11
C VAL A 114 9.27 -5.33 9.44
N TYR A 115 9.28 -4.97 8.15
CA TYR A 115 10.51 -4.71 7.42
C TYR A 115 11.30 -3.52 7.95
N LEU A 116 10.62 -2.43 8.33
CA LEU A 116 11.29 -1.29 8.96
C LEU A 116 11.86 -1.63 10.33
N ILE A 117 11.16 -2.43 11.14
CA ILE A 117 11.69 -2.91 12.42
C ILE A 117 12.94 -3.75 12.20
N VAL A 118 12.92 -4.69 11.25
CA VAL A 118 14.10 -5.51 10.90
C VAL A 118 15.26 -4.63 10.44
N SER A 119 15.00 -3.66 9.57
CA SER A 119 16.01 -2.70 9.11
C SER A 119 16.62 -1.90 10.28
N LEU A 120 15.78 -1.42 11.21
CA LEU A 120 16.22 -0.67 12.37
C LEU A 120 17.09 -1.52 13.30
N VAL A 121 16.77 -2.81 13.46
CA VAL A 121 17.62 -3.75 14.20
C VAL A 121 18.99 -3.90 13.54
N PHE A 122 19.05 -4.10 12.22
CA PHE A 122 20.32 -4.18 11.49
C PHE A 122 21.13 -2.89 11.57
N TYR A 123 20.47 -1.74 11.50
CA TYR A 123 21.11 -0.44 11.64
C TYR A 123 21.72 -0.26 13.04
N ILE A 124 21.00 -0.64 14.10
CA ILE A 124 21.52 -0.61 15.48
C ILE A 124 22.75 -1.52 15.59
N VAL A 125 22.68 -2.76 15.10
CA VAL A 125 23.80 -3.70 15.13
C VAL A 125 25.02 -3.14 14.38
N LEU A 126 24.80 -2.51 13.23
CA LEU A 126 25.87 -1.87 12.47
C LEU A 126 26.53 -0.74 13.26
N LYS A 127 25.74 0.09 13.95
CA LYS A 127 26.25 1.20 14.76
C LYS A 127 27.08 0.74 15.97
N TYR A 128 26.76 -0.41 16.57
CA TYR A 128 27.52 -0.94 17.73
C TYR A 128 28.77 -1.74 17.35
N ASN A 129 28.89 -2.18 16.10
CA ASN A 129 30.05 -2.92 15.59
C ASN A 129 31.10 -2.05 14.88
N ILE A 130 30.89 -0.73 14.83
CA ILE A 130 31.81 0.29 14.30
C ILE A 130 32.30 1.14 15.46
#